data_AF-A0AAU2X270-F1
#
_entry.id   AF-A0AAU2X270-F1
#
_cell.length_a   1.000
_cell.length_b   1.000
_cell.length_c   1.000
_cell.angle_alpha   90.00
_cell.angle_beta   90.00
_cell.angle_gamma   90.00
#
_symmetry.space_group_name_H-M   'P 1'
#
loop_
_entity.id
_entity.type
_entity.pdbx_description
1 polymer ?
#
loop_
_entity_poly.entity_id
_entity_poly.type
_entity_poly.pdbx_seq_one_letter_code
_entity_poly.pdbx_strand_id
1 'polypeptide(L)'
;MPSPRYKDLSRRITELRKNLLPAKFDPLGLYTDRVYERTRGFRVLAHAEFESYIEDRAIEVVHRAHVEWKSSAKVRPCLLALMSHGDSESSIPESLSELADSSRKYPTLIGRIETAKKHYSAYVRTRNNGIKEKNLLLLLLPLGVAKNEIDLTWLNTTEAWATSRGEVAHTSAIKMQVQIDPRIELQTVRDILDGFRVLDKLLEKK
;
A
#
# COMPACT_ATOMS: atom_id res chain seq x y z
N MET A 1 7.39 -13.65 11.06
CA MET A 1 8.16 -13.85 9.81
C MET A 1 7.61 -12.93 8.73
N PRO A 2 8.38 -12.52 7.71
CA PRO A 2 7.85 -11.71 6.61
C PRO A 2 6.86 -12.53 5.77
N SER A 3 5.80 -11.88 5.27
CA SER A 3 4.81 -12.47 4.39
C SER A 3 5.44 -12.92 3.06
N PRO A 4 4.81 -13.88 2.35
CA PRO A 4 5.24 -14.26 1.01
C PRO A 4 5.33 -13.05 0.06
N ARG A 5 4.34 -12.15 0.10
CA ARG A 5 4.31 -10.92 -0.73
C ARG A 5 5.47 -9.98 -0.41
N TYR A 6 5.85 -9.83 0.87
CA TYR A 6 7.01 -9.01 1.22
C TYR A 6 8.33 -9.61 0.72
N LYS A 7 8.47 -10.94 0.78
CA LYS A 7 9.64 -11.64 0.22
C LYS A 7 9.73 -11.45 -1.30
N ASP A 8 8.59 -11.50 -1.99
CA ASP A 8 8.53 -11.21 -3.43
C ASP A 8 8.96 -9.77 -3.72
N LEU A 9 8.42 -8.77 -3.01
CA LEU A 9 8.83 -7.38 -3.14
C LEU A 9 10.36 -7.21 -2.96
N SER A 10 10.91 -7.76 -1.88
CA SER A 10 12.35 -7.67 -1.60
C SER A 10 13.21 -8.32 -2.71
N ARG A 11 12.77 -9.46 -3.26
CA ARG A 11 13.39 -10.10 -4.41
C ARG A 11 13.34 -9.19 -5.64
N ARG A 12 12.17 -8.62 -5.95
CA ARG A 12 11.96 -7.73 -7.11
C ARG A 12 12.82 -6.48 -7.04
N ILE A 13 12.88 -5.81 -5.88
CA ILE A 13 13.78 -4.66 -5.67
C ILE A 13 15.26 -5.05 -5.91
N THR A 14 15.66 -6.25 -5.46
CA THR A 14 17.02 -6.76 -5.68
C THR A 14 17.30 -7.02 -7.18
N GLU A 15 16.35 -7.58 -7.91
CA GLU A 15 16.43 -7.77 -9.36
C GLU A 15 16.55 -6.43 -10.10
N LEU A 16 15.69 -5.46 -9.77
CA LEU A 16 15.73 -4.11 -10.34
C LEU A 16 17.07 -3.43 -10.07
N ARG A 17 17.59 -3.53 -8.84
CA ARG A 17 18.92 -3.02 -8.47
C ARG A 17 20.02 -3.63 -9.35
N LYS A 18 19.99 -4.95 -9.56
CA LYS A 18 20.98 -5.68 -10.36
C LYS A 18 20.94 -5.28 -11.83
N ASN A 19 19.75 -5.04 -12.37
CA ASN A 19 19.54 -4.81 -13.80
C ASN A 19 19.74 -3.34 -14.20
N LEU A 20 19.42 -2.39 -13.32
CA LEU A 20 19.31 -0.97 -13.68
C LEU A 20 20.41 -0.10 -13.08
N LEU A 21 20.87 -0.37 -11.87
CA LEU A 21 21.87 0.46 -11.22
C LEU A 21 23.29 -0.12 -11.42
N PRO A 22 24.35 0.72 -11.43
CA PRO A 22 25.72 0.26 -11.66
C PRO A 22 26.20 -0.65 -10.53
N ALA A 23 27.03 -1.66 -10.82
CA ALA A 23 27.50 -2.61 -9.79
C ALA A 23 28.40 -1.94 -8.74
N LYS A 24 29.24 -0.99 -9.17
CA LYS A 24 30.07 -0.13 -8.32
C LYS A 24 29.58 1.31 -8.49
N PHE A 25 29.44 2.02 -7.37
CA PHE A 25 29.09 3.43 -7.37
C PHE A 25 30.34 4.29 -7.50
N ASP A 26 30.25 5.37 -8.26
CA ASP A 26 31.33 6.34 -8.37
C ASP A 26 31.34 7.20 -7.09
N PRO A 27 32.47 7.31 -6.37
CA PRO A 27 32.55 8.10 -5.14
C PRO A 27 32.25 9.58 -5.33
N LEU A 28 32.50 10.12 -6.53
CA LEU A 28 32.26 11.52 -6.89
C LEU A 28 30.84 11.75 -7.43
N GLY A 29 30.04 10.69 -7.55
CA GLY A 29 28.68 10.78 -8.09
C GLY A 29 28.64 11.09 -9.59
N LEU A 30 29.75 10.93 -10.30
CA LEU A 30 29.85 11.23 -11.73
C LEU A 30 29.51 9.98 -12.55
N TYR A 31 28.41 10.04 -13.28
CA TYR A 31 27.95 8.93 -14.10
C TYR A 31 27.65 9.37 -15.54
N THR A 32 27.65 8.39 -16.46
CA THR A 32 27.21 8.60 -17.84
C THR A 32 25.69 8.79 -17.91
N ASP A 33 25.19 9.50 -18.92
CA ASP A 33 23.74 9.71 -19.12
C ASP A 33 22.93 8.41 -19.11
N ARG A 34 23.49 7.33 -19.65
CA ARG A 34 22.89 6.00 -19.64
C ARG A 34 22.61 5.50 -18.22
N VAL A 35 23.49 5.79 -17.26
CA VAL A 35 23.29 5.40 -15.86
C VAL A 35 22.18 6.22 -15.22
N TYR A 36 22.12 7.53 -15.50
CA TYR A 36 21.03 8.38 -15.02
C TYR A 36 19.67 7.95 -15.59
N GLU A 37 19.58 7.61 -16.88
CA GLU A 37 18.35 7.07 -17.48
C GLU A 37 17.91 5.76 -16.83
N ARG A 38 18.84 4.83 -16.61
CA ARG A 38 18.51 3.57 -15.92
C ARG A 38 18.10 3.79 -14.47
N THR A 39 18.66 4.80 -13.80
CA THR A 39 18.30 5.16 -12.42
C THR A 39 16.87 5.72 -12.36
N ARG A 40 16.45 6.51 -13.34
CA ARG A 40 15.05 6.91 -13.49
C ARG A 40 14.14 5.70 -13.70
N GLY A 41 14.54 4.76 -14.57
CA GLY A 41 13.83 3.50 -14.78
C GLY A 41 13.71 2.69 -13.48
N PHE A 42 14.78 2.63 -12.69
CA PHE A 42 14.77 1.97 -11.38
C PHE A 42 13.75 2.60 -10.44
N ARG A 43 13.71 3.94 -10.32
CA ARG A 43 12.72 4.65 -9.51
C ARG A 43 11.29 4.29 -9.88
N VAL A 44 10.97 4.40 -11.18
CA VAL A 44 9.60 4.16 -11.69
C VAL A 44 9.17 2.72 -11.43
N LEU A 45 10.04 1.74 -11.73
CA LEU A 45 9.73 0.33 -11.54
C LEU A 45 9.65 -0.05 -10.05
N ALA A 46 10.58 0.44 -9.22
CA ALA A 46 10.53 0.21 -7.78
C ALA A 46 9.24 0.76 -7.16
N HIS A 47 8.77 1.92 -7.63
CA HIS A 47 7.51 2.50 -7.14
C HIS A 47 6.33 1.60 -7.47
N ALA A 48 6.25 1.08 -8.70
CA ALA A 48 5.19 0.17 -9.10
C ALA A 48 5.21 -1.13 -8.27
N GLU A 49 6.38 -1.66 -7.93
CA GLU A 49 6.51 -2.84 -7.07
C GLU A 49 6.02 -2.57 -5.63
N PHE A 50 6.33 -1.41 -5.04
CA PHE A 50 5.82 -1.03 -3.71
C PHE A 50 4.30 -0.85 -3.69
N GLU A 51 3.76 -0.21 -4.72
CA GLU A 51 2.32 -0.01 -4.91
C GLU A 51 1.58 -1.34 -5.04
N SER A 52 2.03 -2.21 -5.95
CA SER A 52 1.46 -3.55 -6.13
C SER A 52 1.54 -4.38 -4.85
N TYR A 53 2.67 -4.30 -4.14
CA TYR A 53 2.83 -5.01 -2.87
C TYR A 53 1.78 -4.58 -1.84
N ILE A 54 1.62 -3.28 -1.59
CA ILE A 54 0.73 -2.81 -0.51
C ILE A 54 -0.74 -3.05 -0.84
N GLU A 55 -1.12 -2.94 -2.12
CA GLU A 55 -2.47 -3.27 -2.59
C GLU A 55 -2.81 -4.74 -2.37
N ASP A 56 -1.93 -5.64 -2.82
CA ASP A 56 -2.14 -7.07 -2.63
C ASP A 56 -2.15 -7.45 -1.16
N ARG A 57 -1.25 -6.86 -0.37
CA ARG A 57 -1.13 -7.15 1.05
C ARG A 57 -2.36 -6.69 1.82
N ALA A 58 -2.89 -5.51 1.51
CA ALA A 58 -4.14 -5.00 2.07
C ALA A 58 -5.32 -5.93 1.81
N ILE A 59 -5.45 -6.41 0.56
CA ILE A 59 -6.52 -7.35 0.16
C ILE A 59 -6.35 -8.69 0.86
N GLU A 60 -5.13 -9.20 0.95
CA GLU A 60 -4.80 -10.48 1.59
C GLU A 60 -5.23 -10.49 3.06
N VAL A 61 -4.95 -9.40 3.81
CA VAL A 61 -5.31 -9.27 5.23
C VAL A 61 -6.82 -9.36 5.43
N VAL A 62 -7.61 -8.59 4.66
CA VAL A 62 -9.07 -8.61 4.74
C VAL A 62 -9.61 -9.98 4.35
N HIS A 63 -9.07 -10.56 3.27
CA HIS A 63 -9.51 -11.87 2.79
C HIS A 63 -9.25 -12.96 3.83
N ARG A 64 -8.05 -13.00 4.41
CA ARG A 64 -7.67 -13.95 5.48
C ARG A 64 -8.61 -13.80 6.67
N ALA A 65 -8.78 -12.58 7.18
CA ALA A 65 -9.64 -12.31 8.32
C ALA A 65 -11.09 -12.76 8.07
N HIS A 66 -11.59 -12.53 6.86
CA HIS A 66 -12.91 -12.96 6.44
C HIS A 66 -13.06 -14.48 6.36
N VAL A 67 -12.06 -15.19 5.82
CA VAL A 67 -12.06 -16.67 5.76
C VAL A 67 -12.02 -17.26 7.17
N GLU A 68 -11.17 -16.74 8.05
CA GLU A 68 -11.09 -17.19 9.46
C GLU A 68 -12.39 -16.94 10.21
N TRP A 69 -13.03 -15.79 10.00
CA TRP A 69 -14.32 -15.50 10.60
C TRP A 69 -15.39 -16.48 10.13
N LYS A 70 -15.46 -16.80 8.83
CA LYS A 70 -16.41 -17.79 8.31
C LYS A 70 -16.18 -19.21 8.84
N SER A 71 -14.93 -19.61 9.05
CA SER A 71 -14.61 -20.98 9.49
C SER A 71 -14.66 -21.18 11.00
N SER A 72 -14.41 -20.13 11.79
CA SER A 72 -14.21 -20.25 13.25
C SER A 72 -15.01 -19.26 14.09
N ALA A 73 -15.83 -18.40 13.46
CA ALA A 73 -16.52 -17.27 14.09
C ALA A 73 -15.59 -16.25 14.81
N LYS A 74 -14.26 -16.39 14.67
CA LYS A 74 -13.28 -15.49 15.28
C LYS A 74 -13.24 -14.17 14.52
N VAL A 75 -13.62 -13.09 15.19
CA VAL A 75 -13.57 -11.74 14.61
C VAL A 75 -12.17 -11.15 14.79
N ARG A 76 -11.55 -10.74 13.70
CA ARG A 76 -10.28 -10.01 13.68
C ARG A 76 -10.51 -8.50 13.81
N PRO A 77 -9.61 -7.73 14.45
CA PRO A 77 -9.74 -6.28 14.58
C PRO A 77 -9.91 -5.56 13.23
N CYS A 78 -9.27 -6.04 12.16
CA CYS A 78 -9.42 -5.43 10.84
C CYS A 78 -10.86 -5.49 10.31
N LEU A 79 -11.65 -6.54 10.59
CA LEU A 79 -13.04 -6.60 10.14
C LEU A 79 -13.93 -5.61 10.89
N LEU A 80 -13.69 -5.41 12.18
CA LEU A 80 -14.38 -4.39 12.98
C LEU A 80 -14.06 -2.99 12.47
N ALA A 81 -12.77 -2.70 12.28
CA ALA A 81 -12.31 -1.43 11.74
C ALA A 81 -12.92 -1.16 10.36
N LEU A 82 -12.90 -2.17 9.48
CA LEU A 82 -13.40 -2.08 8.11
C LEU A 82 -14.90 -1.79 8.07
N MET A 83 -15.69 -2.47 8.92
CA MET A 83 -17.11 -2.19 9.07
C MET A 83 -17.33 -0.78 9.62
N SER A 84 -16.65 -0.39 10.69
CA SER A 84 -16.81 0.93 11.30
C SER A 84 -16.42 2.09 10.37
N HIS A 85 -15.51 1.85 9.44
CA HIS A 85 -15.08 2.85 8.46
C HIS A 85 -16.10 3.02 7.33
N GLY A 86 -16.86 1.97 7.02
CA GLY A 86 -17.82 1.94 5.91
C GLY A 86 -19.30 2.04 6.33
N ASP A 87 -19.62 1.87 7.62
CA ASP A 87 -21.00 1.97 8.11
C ASP A 87 -21.46 3.43 8.07
N SER A 88 -22.29 3.74 7.09
CA SER A 88 -23.17 4.90 7.13
C SER A 88 -24.26 4.64 8.17
N GLU A 89 -24.71 5.67 8.89
CA GLU A 89 -25.84 5.59 9.83
C GLU A 89 -27.03 4.89 9.16
N SER A 90 -27.23 3.61 9.49
CA SER A 90 -28.44 2.89 9.09
C SER A 90 -29.50 3.27 10.10
N SER A 91 -30.60 3.88 9.65
CA SER A 91 -31.77 4.16 10.48
C SER A 91 -32.20 2.88 11.19
N ILE A 92 -32.64 2.95 12.45
CA ILE A 92 -33.20 1.80 13.16
C ILE A 92 -34.65 1.63 12.68
N PRO A 93 -35.10 0.41 12.30
CA PRO A 93 -36.49 0.20 11.93
C PRO A 93 -37.44 0.48 13.09
N GLU A 94 -38.58 1.11 12.80
CA GLU A 94 -39.61 1.43 13.81
C GLU A 94 -40.60 0.27 14.02
N SER A 95 -40.62 -0.71 13.11
CA SER A 95 -41.51 -1.87 13.18
C SER A 95 -40.92 -3.12 12.55
N LEU A 96 -41.43 -4.30 12.94
CA LEU A 96 -41.03 -5.57 12.32
C LEU A 96 -41.52 -5.69 10.86
N SER A 97 -42.62 -5.03 10.51
CA SER A 97 -43.10 -4.95 9.12
C SER A 97 -42.11 -4.23 8.21
N GLU A 98 -41.39 -3.22 8.72
CA GLU A 98 -40.35 -2.53 7.95
C GLU A 98 -39.14 -3.42 7.61
N LEU A 99 -38.85 -4.43 8.45
CA LEU A 99 -37.76 -5.38 8.21
C LEU A 99 -38.07 -6.34 7.04
N ALA A 100 -39.35 -6.60 6.76
CA ALA A 100 -39.78 -7.51 5.70
C ALA A 100 -39.51 -6.95 4.30
N ASP A 101 -39.56 -5.62 4.14
CA ASP A 101 -39.51 -4.95 2.84
C ASP A 101 -38.09 -4.62 2.34
N SER A 102 -37.04 -4.77 3.15
CA SER A 102 -35.71 -4.28 2.73
C SER A 102 -34.49 -4.90 3.41
N SER A 103 -34.02 -6.02 2.85
CA SER A 103 -32.73 -6.62 3.20
C SER A 103 -31.52 -5.72 2.89
N ARG A 104 -31.70 -4.71 2.02
CA ARG A 104 -30.68 -3.69 1.71
C ARG A 104 -30.65 -2.54 2.72
N LYS A 105 -31.79 -2.16 3.31
CA LYS A 105 -31.88 -1.11 4.33
C LYS A 105 -31.42 -1.62 5.70
N TYR A 106 -31.64 -2.91 5.98
CA TYR A 106 -31.27 -3.55 7.25
C TYR A 106 -30.40 -4.79 7.02
N PRO A 107 -29.14 -4.62 6.57
CA PRO A 107 -28.26 -5.75 6.27
C PRO A 107 -27.87 -6.51 7.55
N THR A 108 -27.83 -7.84 7.43
CA THR A 108 -27.27 -8.73 8.46
C THR A 108 -25.79 -8.45 8.68
N LEU A 109 -25.21 -8.91 9.81
CA LEU A 109 -23.78 -8.80 10.07
C LEU A 109 -22.93 -9.35 8.90
N ILE A 110 -23.32 -10.48 8.33
CA ILE A 110 -22.66 -11.06 7.15
C ILE A 110 -22.77 -10.13 5.95
N GLY A 111 -23.96 -9.58 5.70
CA GLY A 111 -24.18 -8.62 4.62
C GLY A 111 -23.33 -7.35 4.77
N ARG A 112 -23.19 -6.83 5.99
CA ARG A 112 -22.35 -5.67 6.30
C ARG A 112 -20.87 -5.95 6.05
N ILE A 113 -20.35 -7.08 6.54
CA ILE A 113 -18.96 -7.48 6.35
C ILE A 113 -18.63 -7.68 4.86
N GLU A 114 -19.48 -8.40 4.12
CA GLU A 114 -19.26 -8.64 2.69
C GLU A 114 -19.32 -7.33 1.88
N THR A 115 -20.23 -6.42 2.24
CA THR A 115 -20.32 -5.09 1.62
C THR A 115 -19.07 -4.26 1.89
N ALA A 116 -18.63 -4.19 3.16
CA ALA A 116 -17.43 -3.46 3.55
C ALA A 116 -16.18 -4.00 2.85
N LYS A 117 -16.01 -5.33 2.83
CA LYS A 117 -14.94 -6.01 2.10
C LYS A 117 -14.97 -5.70 0.60
N LYS A 118 -16.16 -5.75 -0.03
CA LYS A 118 -16.33 -5.47 -1.46
C LYS A 118 -15.96 -4.02 -1.77
N HIS A 119 -16.45 -3.07 -0.98
CA HIS A 119 -16.17 -1.64 -1.16
C HIS A 119 -14.68 -1.35 -1.03
N TYR A 120 -14.06 -1.86 0.03
CA TYR A 120 -12.62 -1.71 0.24
C TYR A 120 -11.81 -2.36 -0.88
N SER A 121 -12.11 -3.62 -1.22
CA SER A 121 -11.43 -4.34 -2.30
C SER A 121 -11.55 -3.63 -3.66
N ALA A 122 -12.69 -3.00 -3.93
CA ALA A 122 -12.89 -2.21 -5.14
C ALA A 122 -12.07 -0.91 -5.09
N TYR A 123 -12.04 -0.22 -3.95
CA TYR A 123 -11.21 0.95 -3.75
C TYR A 123 -9.73 0.64 -3.97
N VAL A 124 -9.19 -0.38 -3.29
CA VAL A 124 -7.77 -0.77 -3.39
C VAL A 124 -7.37 -1.02 -4.84
N ARG A 125 -8.17 -1.77 -5.61
CA ARG A 125 -7.83 -2.15 -6.99
C ARG A 125 -8.05 -1.07 -8.05
N THR A 126 -8.94 -0.11 -7.82
CA THR A 126 -9.40 0.81 -8.88
C THR A 126 -9.12 2.27 -8.60
N ARG A 127 -8.82 2.62 -7.34
CA ARG A 127 -8.67 4.02 -6.90
C ARG A 127 -7.33 4.29 -6.24
N ASN A 128 -6.61 3.28 -5.77
CA ASN A 128 -5.25 3.51 -5.34
C ASN A 128 -4.36 3.81 -6.55
N ASN A 129 -3.45 4.77 -6.39
CA ASN A 129 -2.60 5.28 -7.48
C ASN A 129 -1.20 5.60 -6.96
N GLY A 130 -0.74 4.86 -5.95
CA GLY A 130 0.62 4.97 -5.45
C GLY A 130 0.77 4.73 -3.96
N ILE A 131 1.90 5.24 -3.45
CA ILE A 131 2.36 5.02 -2.06
C ILE A 131 2.59 6.34 -1.32
N LYS A 132 1.97 7.43 -1.78
CA LYS A 132 1.95 8.70 -1.06
C LYS A 132 1.23 8.56 0.28
N GLU A 133 1.44 9.49 1.20
CA GLU A 133 0.85 9.47 2.54
C GLU A 133 -0.67 9.26 2.46
N LYS A 134 -1.37 10.07 1.66
CA LYS A 134 -2.82 9.95 1.47
C LYS A 134 -3.23 8.53 1.00
N ASN A 135 -2.47 7.96 0.07
CA ASN A 135 -2.74 6.62 -0.46
C ASN A 135 -2.54 5.55 0.61
N LEU A 136 -1.41 5.59 1.32
CA LEU A 136 -1.11 4.64 2.39
C LEU A 136 -2.13 4.74 3.52
N LEU A 137 -2.53 5.94 3.95
CA LEU A 137 -3.55 6.10 4.99
C LEU A 137 -4.91 5.53 4.57
N LEU A 138 -5.32 5.72 3.31
CA LEU A 138 -6.57 5.16 2.78
C LEU A 138 -6.54 3.63 2.65
N LEU A 139 -5.35 3.03 2.55
CA LEU A 139 -5.19 1.57 2.62
C LEU A 139 -5.16 1.06 4.06
N LEU A 140 -4.44 1.75 4.96
CA LEU A 140 -4.09 1.22 6.28
C LEU A 140 -5.13 1.48 7.36
N LEU A 141 -5.73 2.68 7.40
CA LEU A 141 -6.70 3.03 8.44
C LEU A 141 -7.94 2.12 8.42
N PRO A 142 -8.53 1.76 7.26
CA PRO A 142 -9.65 0.82 7.22
C PRO A 142 -9.29 -0.59 7.72
N LEU A 143 -8.00 -0.95 7.77
CA LEU A 143 -7.53 -2.22 8.35
C LEU A 143 -7.31 -2.15 9.86
N GLY A 144 -7.60 -1.01 10.49
CA GLY A 144 -7.41 -0.80 11.92
C GLY A 144 -5.96 -0.55 12.32
N VAL A 145 -5.13 -0.06 11.40
CA VAL A 145 -3.81 0.48 11.73
C VAL A 145 -4.00 1.86 12.37
N ALA A 146 -3.47 2.07 13.56
CA ALA A 146 -3.54 3.34 14.26
C ALA A 146 -2.41 4.28 13.81
N LYS A 147 -2.65 5.59 13.90
CA LYS A 147 -1.68 6.62 13.49
C LYS A 147 -0.32 6.48 14.18
N ASN A 148 -0.32 6.12 15.47
CA ASN A 148 0.91 5.92 16.26
C ASN A 148 1.65 4.61 15.93
N GLU A 149 1.05 3.72 15.14
CA GLU A 149 1.71 2.51 14.63
C GLU A 149 2.46 2.78 13.31
N ILE A 150 2.31 3.98 12.73
CA ILE A 150 2.97 4.40 11.49
C ILE A 150 4.15 5.30 11.83
N ASP A 151 5.34 4.92 11.37
CA ASP A 151 6.55 5.72 11.49
C ASP A 151 6.45 6.98 10.60
N LEU A 152 6.38 8.15 11.24
CA LEU A 152 6.28 9.45 10.59
C LEU A 152 7.52 9.78 9.74
N THR A 153 8.71 9.38 10.17
CA THR A 153 9.95 9.61 9.42
C THR A 153 9.96 8.78 8.14
N TRP A 154 9.57 7.50 8.22
CA TRP A 154 9.42 6.66 7.04
C TRP A 154 8.34 7.17 6.09
N LEU A 155 7.20 7.62 6.62
CA LEU A 155 6.10 8.16 5.83
C LEU A 155 6.53 9.41 5.04
N ASN A 156 7.23 10.33 5.70
CA ASN A 156 7.77 11.55 5.07
C ASN A 156 8.80 11.23 3.98
N THR A 157 9.69 10.26 4.23
CA THR A 157 10.66 9.79 3.22
C THR A 157 9.95 9.20 2.01
N THR A 158 8.92 8.39 2.24
CA THR A 158 8.13 7.74 1.18
C THR A 158 7.34 8.78 0.36
N GLU A 159 6.74 9.78 1.01
CA GLU A 159 6.01 10.88 0.36
C GLU A 159 6.93 11.70 -0.56
N ALA A 160 8.10 12.11 -0.05
CA ALA A 160 9.07 12.86 -0.83
C ALA A 160 9.56 12.06 -2.04
N TRP A 161 9.87 10.78 -1.83
CA TRP A 161 10.32 9.89 -2.91
C TRP A 161 9.23 9.64 -3.96
N ALA A 162 8.00 9.33 -3.54
CA ALA A 162 6.88 9.11 -4.44
C ALA A 162 6.50 10.37 -5.23
N THR A 163 6.62 11.56 -4.64
CA THR A 163 6.43 12.84 -5.33
C THR A 163 7.52 13.06 -6.38
N SER A 164 8.79 12.81 -6.03
CA SER A 164 9.91 12.92 -6.97
C SER A 164 9.81 11.94 -8.15
N ARG A 165 9.09 10.81 -8.01
CA ARG A 165 8.76 9.91 -9.13
C ARG A 165 7.82 10.60 -10.12
N GLY A 166 6.80 11.30 -9.62
CA GLY A 166 5.84 12.02 -10.47
C GLY A 166 6.53 13.06 -11.34
N GLU A 167 7.48 13.79 -10.78
CA GLU A 167 8.28 14.77 -11.51
C GLU A 167 9.12 14.13 -12.64
N VAL A 168 9.73 12.97 -12.37
CA VAL A 168 10.49 12.20 -13.37
C VAL A 168 9.61 11.66 -14.49
N ALA A 169 8.36 11.28 -14.19
CA ALA A 169 7.43 10.72 -15.18
C ALA A 169 6.72 11.79 -16.03
N HIS A 170 6.51 12.99 -15.49
CA HIS A 170 5.73 14.06 -16.15
C HIS A 170 6.58 15.16 -16.78
N THR A 171 7.87 15.25 -16.47
CA THR A 171 8.77 16.26 -17.06
C THR A 171 9.50 15.65 -18.25
N SER A 172 9.22 16.12 -19.46
CA SER A 172 9.86 15.68 -20.69
C SER A 172 11.39 15.78 -20.62
N ALA A 173 12.09 14.87 -21.29
CA ALA A 173 13.56 14.73 -21.31
C ALA A 173 14.33 16.03 -21.62
N ILE A 174 13.67 17.02 -22.23
CA ILE A 174 14.22 18.33 -22.64
C ILE A 174 14.50 19.25 -21.43
N LYS A 175 13.87 19.04 -20.27
CA LYS A 175 14.04 19.88 -19.05
C LYS A 175 14.80 19.19 -17.91
N MET A 176 15.40 18.02 -18.13
CA MET A 176 16.03 17.24 -17.05
C MET A 176 17.42 17.79 -16.65
N GLN A 177 17.45 18.59 -15.58
CA GLN A 177 18.70 18.92 -14.85
C GLN A 177 18.89 18.10 -13.56
N VAL A 178 17.90 17.32 -13.12
CA VAL A 178 18.04 16.54 -11.87
C VAL A 178 18.75 15.21 -12.16
N GLN A 179 20.08 15.23 -12.03
CA GLN A 179 20.88 14.02 -11.98
C GLN A 179 20.60 13.28 -10.66
N ILE A 180 19.91 12.15 -10.75
CA ILE A 180 19.61 11.30 -9.58
C ILE A 180 20.82 10.41 -9.34
N ASP A 181 21.47 10.57 -8.19
CA ASP A 181 22.57 9.70 -7.80
C ASP A 181 22.05 8.27 -7.57
N PRO A 182 22.52 7.26 -8.35
CA PRO A 182 22.13 5.86 -8.21
C PRO A 182 22.34 5.27 -6.80
N ARG A 183 23.36 5.76 -6.07
CA ARG A 183 23.68 5.32 -4.71
C ARG A 183 22.64 5.84 -3.72
N ILE A 184 22.32 7.13 -3.80
CA ILE A 184 21.32 7.76 -2.94
C ILE A 184 19.95 7.13 -3.23
N GLU A 185 19.60 6.97 -4.51
CA GLU A 185 18.33 6.37 -4.92
C GLU A 185 18.16 4.96 -4.34
N LEU A 186 19.20 4.12 -4.41
CA LEU A 186 19.16 2.79 -3.82
C LEU A 186 18.99 2.83 -2.31
N GLN A 187 19.69 3.74 -1.62
CA GLN A 187 19.61 3.85 -0.18
C GLN A 187 18.19 4.24 0.24
N THR A 188 17.61 5.25 -0.40
CA THR A 188 16.22 5.66 -0.16
C THR A 188 15.23 4.51 -0.38
N VAL A 189 15.38 3.74 -1.47
CA VAL A 189 14.52 2.57 -1.73
C VAL A 189 14.67 1.48 -0.67
N ARG A 190 15.88 1.29 -0.11
CA ARG A 190 16.10 0.35 1.00
C ARG A 190 15.45 0.82 2.29
N ASP A 191 15.56 2.09 2.61
CA ASP A 191 14.94 2.68 3.80
C ASP A 191 13.40 2.57 3.71
N ILE A 192 12.84 2.81 2.52
CA ILE A 192 11.41 2.60 2.24
C ILE A 192 11.03 1.13 2.40
N LEU A 193 11.81 0.20 1.84
CA LEU A 193 11.58 -1.24 1.94
C LEU A 193 11.59 -1.72 3.40
N ASP A 194 12.49 -1.20 4.23
CA ASP A 194 12.57 -1.55 5.65
C ASP A 194 11.33 -1.07 6.43
N GLY A 195 10.79 0.12 6.12
CA GLY A 195 9.52 0.52 6.72
C GLY A 195 8.33 -0.33 6.25
N PHE A 196 8.29 -0.74 4.97
CA PHE A 196 7.32 -1.73 4.50
C PHE A 196 7.44 -3.08 5.21
N ARG A 197 8.64 -3.46 5.69
CA ARG A 197 8.84 -4.67 6.50
C ARG A 197 8.19 -4.55 7.87
N VAL A 198 8.30 -3.37 8.49
CA VAL A 198 7.65 -3.09 9.78
C VAL A 198 6.13 -3.14 9.59
N LEU A 199 5.65 -2.51 8.53
CA LEU A 199 4.24 -2.52 8.16
C LEU A 199 3.71 -3.94 7.86
N ASP A 200 4.48 -4.78 7.17
CA ASP A 200 4.11 -6.18 6.91
C ASP A 200 3.85 -6.96 8.20
N LYS A 201 4.72 -6.79 9.19
CA LYS A 201 4.58 -7.41 10.51
C LYS A 201 3.37 -6.86 11.27
N LEU A 202 3.06 -5.58 11.09
CA LEU A 202 1.88 -4.95 11.68
C LEU A 202 0.60 -5.56 11.09
N LEU A 203 0.53 -5.62 9.76
CA LEU A 203 -0.59 -6.20 9.01
C LEU A 203 -0.78 -7.69 9.28
N GLU A 204 0.27 -8.43 9.64
CA GLU A 204 0.17 -9.83 10.04
C GLU A 204 -0.63 -10.02 11.35
N LYS A 205 -0.64 -9.03 12.23
CA LYS A 205 -1.37 -9.06 13.50
C LYS A 205 -2.84 -8.67 13.34
N LYS A 206 -3.19 -7.99 12.26
CA LYS A 206 -4.55 -7.53 11.95
C LYS A 206 -5.35 -8.68 11.34
#